data_AF-A0A2E8Z1S6-F1
#
_entry.id   AF-A0A2E8Z1S6-F1
#
_cell.length_a   1.000
_cell.length_b   1.000
_cell.length_c   1.000
_cell.angle_alpha   90.00
_cell.angle_beta   90.00
_cell.angle_gamma   90.00
#
_symmetry.space_group_name_H-M   'P 1'
#
loop_
_entity.id
_entity.type
_entity.pdbx_description
1 polymer ?
#
loop_
_entity_poly.entity_id
_entity_poly.type
_entity_poly.pdbx_seq_one_letter_code
_entity_poly.pdbx_strand_id
1 'polypeptide(L)'
;MGALRTAATCLAALACLGLSTTTPAVASPAPTDGDQVDGSTDRREPTPLTAGTYSDELGAEGRADDVHYFSYERVMADSSVLVTVLGLPDPATDGADGLGVSIETPDGEACDDDSVTGDYSSPGRAMSVQAYAGPEEVGERDDPCLRADELWIAVDRGTSSPTTPLPVTLRVVEEAPVVGSTADLPVPPEDAPRLRVPARTDASAAEPVEGGLRPGEATEVEAGTSYATEVDEGVQVWFAVPLTWGEGFTVRVDVPAADAADVEALGYLGATVDLDLVEPAGLQFQGEVAEAPDTGTSYGAEASTIADGTSPVRYLNRFAGYDAAYPGTYGFTLTVAPAPDDREALSVPLTFVVGRTGEAGGAPQFPEVAGGPGGTAGPTSYDASTPYLVGDGVFAAEVGLPGESATAAKDAGADGRPWGVALPLAGASLLSVAGGAVLLRRRARA
;
A
#
# COMPACT_ATOMS: atom_id res chain seq x y z
N MET A 1 61.37 -43.37 35.48
CA MET A 1 60.25 -44.35 35.40
C MET A 1 59.11 -43.81 36.25
N GLY A 2 57.91 -43.64 35.68
CA GLY A 2 56.70 -43.28 36.42
C GLY A 2 56.03 -42.02 35.91
N ALA A 3 54.98 -42.20 35.11
CA ALA A 3 54.13 -41.19 34.50
C ALA A 3 52.98 -40.77 35.44
N LEU A 4 52.52 -39.52 35.35
CA LEU A 4 51.19 -39.06 35.82
C LEU A 4 50.84 -37.79 35.00
N ARG A 5 50.24 -37.94 33.82
CA ARG A 5 48.78 -37.98 33.52
C ARG A 5 48.02 -36.72 33.95
N THR A 6 48.06 -35.75 33.03
CA THR A 6 47.05 -34.73 32.74
C THR A 6 45.66 -35.35 32.56
N ALA A 7 44.65 -34.79 33.23
CA ALA A 7 43.24 -35.00 32.91
C ALA A 7 42.62 -33.63 32.60
N ALA A 8 42.39 -33.38 31.32
CA ALA A 8 41.63 -32.24 30.83
C ALA A 8 40.19 -32.70 30.61
N THR A 9 39.27 -32.16 31.40
CA THR A 9 37.83 -32.41 31.29
C THR A 9 37.26 -31.47 30.23
N CYS A 10 37.01 -31.96 29.02
CA CYS A 10 36.19 -31.25 28.03
C CYS A 10 34.72 -31.55 28.31
N LEU A 11 33.97 -30.58 28.83
CA LEU A 11 32.51 -30.61 28.81
C LEU A 11 32.06 -30.06 27.45
N ALA A 12 31.62 -30.95 26.56
CA ALA A 12 30.86 -30.59 25.38
C ALA A 12 29.39 -30.41 25.79
N ALA A 13 28.91 -29.17 25.82
CA ALA A 13 27.49 -28.88 25.93
C ALA A 13 26.87 -29.02 24.53
N LEU A 14 26.16 -30.13 24.30
CA LEU A 14 25.20 -30.24 23.20
C LEU A 14 24.08 -29.22 23.46
N ALA A 15 24.09 -28.13 22.70
CA ALA A 15 22.91 -27.29 22.54
C ALA A 15 21.95 -28.03 21.60
N CYS A 16 20.91 -28.65 22.17
CA CYS A 16 19.75 -29.09 21.41
C CYS A 16 19.05 -27.83 20.88
N LEU A 17 19.36 -27.46 19.64
CA LEU A 17 18.49 -26.61 18.82
C LEU A 17 17.20 -27.40 18.59
N GLY A 18 16.18 -27.09 19.38
CA GLY A 18 14.83 -27.58 19.12
C GLY A 18 14.34 -26.92 17.84
N LEU A 19 14.28 -27.70 16.76
CA LEU A 19 13.46 -27.39 15.60
C LEU A 19 12.02 -27.41 16.07
N SER A 20 11.51 -26.24 16.45
CA SER A 20 10.07 -26.04 16.60
C SER A 20 9.50 -26.11 15.19
N THR A 21 8.88 -27.22 14.83
CA THR A 21 8.01 -27.30 13.66
C THR A 21 6.80 -26.43 13.95
N THR A 22 6.88 -25.15 13.62
CA THR A 22 5.72 -24.28 13.51
C THR A 22 4.93 -24.80 12.32
N THR A 23 3.82 -25.50 12.59
CA THR A 23 2.80 -25.71 11.57
C THR A 23 2.43 -24.34 11.03
N PRO A 24 2.50 -24.10 9.70
CA PRO A 24 2.06 -22.83 9.13
C PRO A 24 0.60 -22.66 9.55
N ALA A 25 0.32 -21.59 10.28
CA ALA A 25 -1.05 -21.23 10.56
C ALA A 25 -1.69 -20.91 9.20
N VAL A 26 -2.85 -21.50 8.91
CA VAL A 26 -3.68 -21.04 7.80
C VAL A 26 -3.88 -19.54 8.03
N ALA A 27 -3.35 -18.72 7.13
CA ALA A 27 -3.40 -17.28 7.26
C ALA A 27 -4.88 -16.88 7.37
N SER A 28 -5.27 -16.36 8.53
CA SER A 28 -6.57 -15.70 8.61
C SER A 28 -6.51 -14.46 7.72
N PRO A 29 -7.60 -14.08 7.02
CA PRO A 29 -7.60 -12.89 6.19
C PRO A 29 -7.07 -11.71 7.00
N ALA A 30 -6.14 -10.94 6.40
CA ALA A 30 -5.53 -9.82 7.07
C ALA A 30 -6.64 -8.83 7.48
N PRO A 31 -6.60 -8.27 8.70
CA PRO A 31 -7.55 -7.24 9.08
C PRO A 31 -7.41 -6.05 8.13
N THR A 32 -8.54 -5.50 7.69
CA THR A 32 -8.59 -4.25 6.93
C THR A 32 -8.16 -3.07 7.79
N ASP A 33 -7.69 -2.01 7.13
CA ASP A 33 -7.28 -0.78 7.80
C ASP A 33 -8.47 0.17 8.01
N GLY A 34 -8.42 1.03 9.02
CA GLY A 34 -9.41 2.11 9.22
C GLY A 34 -10.42 1.90 10.35
N ASP A 35 -11.29 2.89 10.51
CA ASP A 35 -12.41 2.84 11.46
C ASP A 35 -13.56 2.03 10.88
N GLN A 36 -14.08 1.05 11.63
CA GLN A 36 -15.21 0.24 11.18
C GLN A 36 -16.45 1.10 10.94
N VAL A 37 -17.05 0.94 9.76
CA VAL A 37 -18.31 1.54 9.35
C VAL A 37 -19.22 0.46 8.77
N ASP A 38 -20.53 0.62 8.94
CA ASP A 38 -21.54 -0.21 8.26
C ASP A 38 -22.10 0.60 7.08
N GLY A 39 -21.77 0.20 5.86
CA GLY A 39 -22.32 0.81 4.65
C GLY A 39 -23.84 0.65 4.56
N SER A 40 -24.55 1.69 4.11
CA SER A 40 -26.00 1.60 3.94
C SER A 40 -26.35 0.82 2.68
N THR A 41 -27.34 -0.06 2.73
CA THR A 41 -27.88 -0.72 1.51
C THR A 41 -29.04 0.05 0.87
N ASP A 42 -29.42 1.20 1.45
CA ASP A 42 -30.42 2.11 0.87
C ASP A 42 -29.74 3.39 0.40
N ARG A 43 -29.67 3.58 -0.93
CA ARG A 43 -29.14 4.78 -1.58
C ARG A 43 -29.77 6.09 -1.07
N ARG A 44 -30.99 6.06 -0.53
CA ARG A 44 -31.69 7.25 -0.01
C ARG A 44 -31.26 7.65 1.40
N GLU A 45 -30.59 6.75 2.10
CA GLU A 45 -30.09 6.95 3.46
C GLU A 45 -28.62 6.49 3.51
N PRO A 46 -27.71 7.12 2.74
CA PRO A 46 -26.30 6.72 2.70
C PRO A 46 -25.63 6.93 4.05
N THR A 47 -24.60 6.13 4.36
CA THR A 47 -23.82 6.27 5.60
C THR A 47 -22.86 7.47 5.47
N PRO A 48 -22.96 8.50 6.34
CA PRO A 48 -22.10 9.67 6.24
C PRO A 48 -20.65 9.35 6.65
N LEU A 49 -19.70 9.87 5.88
CA LEU A 49 -18.26 9.77 6.10
C LEU A 49 -17.63 11.16 6.25
N THR A 50 -16.45 11.18 6.85
CA THR A 50 -15.50 12.30 6.75
C THR A 50 -14.29 11.85 5.93
N ALA A 51 -13.29 12.72 5.75
CA ALA A 51 -12.04 12.30 5.14
C ALA A 51 -11.35 11.34 6.11
N GLY A 52 -10.74 10.27 5.59
CA GLY A 52 -10.17 9.22 6.44
C GLY A 52 -10.06 7.87 5.75
N THR A 53 -9.78 6.84 6.58
CA THR A 53 -9.74 5.44 6.17
C THR A 53 -10.75 4.67 7.02
N TYR A 54 -11.58 3.85 6.38
CA TYR A 54 -12.67 3.11 6.97
C TYR A 54 -12.62 1.64 6.54
N SER A 55 -13.10 0.75 7.39
CA SER A 55 -13.27 -0.67 7.06
C SER A 55 -14.75 -1.05 6.97
N ASP A 56 -15.09 -1.88 6.00
CA ASP A 56 -16.44 -2.43 5.78
C ASP A 56 -16.35 -3.86 5.21
N GLU A 57 -17.47 -4.56 5.07
CA GLU A 57 -17.56 -5.89 4.47
C GLU A 57 -18.67 -5.93 3.40
N LEU A 58 -18.35 -6.38 2.19
CA LEU A 58 -19.30 -6.51 1.08
C LEU A 58 -19.75 -7.96 0.87
N GLY A 59 -21.05 -8.15 0.68
CA GLY A 59 -21.64 -9.46 0.42
C GLY A 59 -21.89 -10.23 1.72
N ALA A 60 -23.16 -10.33 2.10
CA ALA A 60 -23.58 -11.23 3.17
C ALA A 60 -23.67 -12.69 2.69
N GLU A 61 -23.67 -13.65 3.63
CA GLU A 61 -23.85 -15.08 3.34
C GLU A 61 -25.02 -15.33 2.36
N GLY A 62 -24.69 -15.74 1.13
CA GLY A 62 -25.67 -16.10 0.10
C GLY A 62 -26.09 -15.00 -0.88
N ARG A 63 -25.42 -13.84 -0.91
CA ARG A 63 -25.52 -12.86 -2.02
C ARG A 63 -24.12 -12.47 -2.50
N ALA A 64 -23.82 -12.78 -3.75
CA ALA A 64 -22.55 -12.43 -4.40
C ALA A 64 -22.49 -10.95 -4.81
N ASP A 65 -23.64 -10.36 -5.18
CA ASP A 65 -23.74 -8.95 -5.56
C ASP A 65 -24.27 -8.15 -4.36
N ASP A 66 -23.54 -7.13 -3.92
CA ASP A 66 -23.92 -6.24 -2.82
C ASP A 66 -23.42 -4.81 -3.09
N VAL A 67 -24.20 -3.81 -2.69
CA VAL A 67 -23.86 -2.39 -2.90
C VAL A 67 -24.10 -1.62 -1.61
N HIS A 68 -23.05 -0.98 -1.13
CA HIS A 68 -23.07 -0.11 0.03
C HIS A 68 -22.96 1.36 -0.41
N TYR A 69 -23.75 2.23 0.21
CA TYR A 69 -23.85 3.65 -0.11
C TYR A 69 -23.35 4.49 1.05
N PHE A 70 -22.53 5.46 0.71
CA PHE A 70 -21.94 6.44 1.62
C PHE A 70 -22.17 7.86 1.10
N SER A 71 -22.08 8.84 1.98
CA SER A 71 -22.02 10.24 1.57
C SER A 71 -20.85 10.97 2.20
N TYR A 72 -20.33 11.96 1.48
CA TYR A 72 -19.22 12.78 1.91
C TYR A 72 -19.57 14.27 1.75
N GLU A 73 -19.54 15.02 2.84
CA GLU A 73 -19.72 16.47 2.81
C GLU A 73 -18.35 17.14 2.65
N ARG A 74 -18.17 17.91 1.57
CA ARG A 74 -16.92 18.63 1.31
C ARG A 74 -16.65 19.64 2.42
N VAL A 75 -15.38 19.84 2.75
CA VAL A 75 -14.98 20.89 3.70
C VAL A 75 -14.40 22.13 3.01
N MET A 76 -13.91 22.00 1.77
CA MET A 76 -13.35 23.07 0.97
C MET A 76 -14.19 23.25 -0.30
N ALA A 77 -14.42 24.50 -0.69
CA ALA A 77 -15.06 24.84 -1.95
C ALA A 77 -14.12 24.52 -3.12
N ASP A 78 -14.70 24.01 -4.21
CA ASP A 78 -14.01 23.69 -5.46
C ASP A 78 -12.82 22.73 -5.29
N SER A 79 -12.82 21.91 -4.22
CA SER A 79 -11.78 20.91 -3.95
C SER A 79 -11.93 19.68 -4.85
N SER A 80 -10.96 18.77 -4.86
CA SER A 80 -11.16 17.44 -5.46
C SER A 80 -11.31 16.38 -4.38
N VAL A 81 -12.14 15.36 -4.58
CA VAL A 81 -12.24 14.21 -3.67
C VAL A 81 -11.77 12.97 -4.39
N LEU A 82 -10.83 12.28 -3.77
CA LEU A 82 -10.33 10.98 -4.17
C LEU A 82 -10.96 9.91 -3.29
N VAL A 83 -11.61 8.92 -3.89
CA VAL A 83 -12.15 7.77 -3.19
C VAL A 83 -11.47 6.52 -3.72
N THR A 84 -10.83 5.77 -2.84
CA THR A 84 -10.18 4.51 -3.19
C THR A 84 -10.74 3.39 -2.34
N VAL A 85 -11.02 2.24 -2.95
CA VAL A 85 -11.48 1.04 -2.26
C VAL A 85 -10.48 -0.06 -2.49
N LEU A 86 -10.03 -0.72 -1.43
CA LEU A 86 -9.17 -1.88 -1.45
C LEU A 86 -9.92 -3.08 -0.88
N GLY A 87 -10.20 -4.08 -1.70
CA GLY A 87 -10.71 -5.38 -1.30
C GLY A 87 -9.56 -6.36 -1.00
N LEU A 88 -9.73 -7.15 0.06
CA LEU A 88 -8.81 -8.22 0.44
C LEU A 88 -9.53 -9.57 0.36
N PRO A 89 -9.58 -10.21 -0.82
CA PRO A 89 -10.17 -11.53 -0.98
C PRO A 89 -9.53 -12.57 -0.05
N ASP A 90 -10.32 -13.56 0.38
CA ASP A 90 -9.80 -14.68 1.16
C ASP A 90 -9.05 -15.64 0.21
N PRO A 91 -7.73 -15.85 0.38
CA PRO A 91 -6.95 -16.77 -0.46
C PRO A 91 -7.45 -18.21 -0.43
N ALA A 92 -8.21 -18.60 0.59
CA ALA A 92 -8.79 -19.94 0.72
C ALA A 92 -10.12 -20.11 -0.05
N THR A 93 -10.62 -19.06 -0.70
CA THR A 93 -11.89 -19.11 -1.43
C THR A 93 -11.66 -19.30 -2.93
N ASP A 94 -12.32 -20.30 -3.49
CA ASP A 94 -12.29 -20.53 -4.93
C ASP A 94 -13.15 -19.47 -5.65
N GLY A 95 -12.56 -18.79 -6.63
CA GLY A 95 -13.31 -17.92 -7.53
C GLY A 95 -12.60 -16.64 -7.93
N ALA A 96 -13.34 -15.79 -8.64
CA ALA A 96 -12.98 -14.40 -8.86
C ALA A 96 -13.97 -13.53 -8.10
N ASP A 97 -13.45 -12.47 -7.49
CA ASP A 97 -14.23 -11.38 -6.93
C ASP A 97 -14.14 -10.16 -7.83
N GLY A 98 -15.16 -9.30 -7.75
CA GLY A 98 -15.18 -8.00 -8.40
C GLY A 98 -15.38 -6.92 -7.35
N LEU A 99 -14.78 -5.76 -7.59
CA LEU A 99 -14.93 -4.58 -6.76
C LEU A 99 -15.21 -3.38 -7.67
N GLY A 100 -16.15 -2.53 -7.27
CA GLY A 100 -16.52 -1.32 -7.98
C GLY A 100 -16.68 -0.15 -7.03
N VAL A 101 -16.41 1.05 -7.54
CA VAL A 101 -16.67 2.31 -6.86
C VAL A 101 -17.24 3.31 -7.87
N SER A 102 -18.23 4.08 -7.44
CA SER A 102 -18.75 5.20 -8.22
C SER A 102 -19.05 6.39 -7.33
N ILE A 103 -18.88 7.59 -7.87
CA ILE A 103 -19.21 8.85 -7.22
C ILE A 103 -20.23 9.59 -8.08
N GLU A 104 -21.25 10.12 -7.44
CA GLU A 104 -22.26 10.97 -8.06
C GLU A 104 -22.63 12.13 -7.14
N THR A 105 -23.25 13.15 -7.70
CA THR A 105 -23.91 14.21 -6.92
C THR A 105 -25.29 13.75 -6.44
N PRO A 106 -25.86 14.37 -5.38
CA PRO A 106 -27.21 14.04 -4.91
C PRO A 106 -28.33 14.21 -5.96
N ASP A 107 -28.08 15.05 -6.98
CA ASP A 107 -28.99 15.26 -8.11
C ASP A 107 -28.86 14.19 -9.21
N GLY A 108 -27.92 13.24 -9.06
CA GLY A 108 -27.70 12.11 -9.95
C GLY A 108 -26.73 12.36 -11.11
N GLU A 109 -25.97 13.46 -11.07
CA GLU A 109 -24.86 13.66 -12.02
C GLU A 109 -23.71 12.71 -11.63
N ALA A 110 -23.29 11.87 -12.57
CA ALA A 110 -22.15 10.97 -12.38
C ALA A 110 -20.84 11.78 -12.44
N CYS A 111 -19.95 11.50 -11.50
CA CYS A 111 -18.64 12.14 -11.43
C CYS A 111 -17.54 11.24 -11.97
N ASP A 112 -17.49 10.01 -11.47
CA ASP A 112 -16.53 9.02 -11.92
C ASP A 112 -16.97 7.62 -11.46
N ASP A 113 -16.53 6.59 -12.17
CA ASP A 113 -16.75 5.19 -11.81
C ASP A 113 -15.60 4.31 -12.29
N ASP A 114 -15.25 3.33 -11.48
CA ASP A 114 -14.21 2.35 -11.79
C ASP A 114 -14.57 0.97 -11.21
N SER A 115 -14.06 -0.07 -11.86
CA SER A 115 -14.27 -1.45 -11.43
C SER A 115 -13.11 -2.35 -11.81
N VAL A 116 -12.84 -3.33 -10.95
CA VAL A 116 -11.81 -4.35 -11.17
C VAL A 116 -12.38 -5.74 -10.91
N THR A 117 -11.79 -6.75 -11.52
CA THR A 117 -12.07 -8.15 -11.22
C THR A 117 -10.76 -8.85 -10.92
N GLY A 118 -10.71 -9.59 -9.81
CA GLY A 118 -9.55 -10.36 -9.40
C GLY A 118 -9.21 -11.47 -10.39
N ASP A 119 -7.92 -11.79 -10.49
CA ASP A 119 -7.45 -12.91 -11.31
C ASP A 119 -7.66 -14.24 -10.58
N TYR A 120 -8.29 -15.21 -11.26
CA TYR A 120 -8.42 -16.59 -10.82
C TYR A 120 -7.08 -17.26 -10.51
N SER A 121 -5.97 -16.79 -11.10
CA SER A 121 -4.64 -17.35 -10.87
C SER A 121 -4.05 -16.97 -9.50
N SER A 122 -4.59 -15.92 -8.85
CA SER A 122 -4.13 -15.38 -7.57
C SER A 122 -5.33 -14.93 -6.70
N PRO A 123 -6.20 -15.86 -6.23
CA PRO A 123 -7.50 -15.55 -5.59
C PRO A 123 -7.43 -14.82 -4.24
N GLY A 124 -6.23 -14.62 -3.67
CA GLY A 124 -6.02 -13.81 -2.45
C GLY A 124 -5.28 -12.50 -2.69
N ARG A 125 -5.02 -12.15 -3.95
CA ARG A 125 -4.37 -10.89 -4.31
C ARG A 125 -5.34 -9.74 -3.99
N ALA A 126 -4.83 -8.70 -3.36
CA ALA A 126 -5.64 -7.51 -3.11
C ALA A 126 -6.16 -6.94 -4.44
N MET A 127 -7.32 -6.29 -4.38
CA MET A 127 -7.93 -5.63 -5.53
C MET A 127 -8.26 -4.21 -5.12
N SER A 128 -8.01 -3.25 -5.99
CA SER A 128 -8.33 -1.86 -5.69
C SER A 128 -8.97 -1.16 -6.88
N VAL A 129 -9.82 -0.20 -6.58
CA VAL A 129 -10.47 0.69 -7.54
C VAL A 129 -10.47 2.11 -7.00
N GLN A 130 -10.53 3.07 -7.90
CA GLN A 130 -10.54 4.48 -7.54
C GLN A 130 -11.56 5.25 -8.36
N ALA A 131 -12.27 6.16 -7.71
CA ALA A 131 -13.07 7.18 -8.37
C ALA A 131 -12.66 8.57 -7.88
N TYR A 132 -12.76 9.55 -8.78
CA TYR A 132 -12.33 10.91 -8.58
C TYR A 132 -13.47 11.91 -8.84
N ALA A 133 -13.80 12.72 -7.83
CA ALA A 133 -14.72 13.85 -7.98
C ALA A 133 -13.95 15.18 -8.00
N GLY A 134 -13.54 15.60 -9.19
CA GLY A 134 -12.86 16.87 -9.46
C GLY A 134 -13.16 17.34 -10.88
N PRO A 135 -12.33 18.23 -11.45
CA PRO A 135 -12.52 18.67 -12.82
C PRO A 135 -12.13 17.58 -13.83
N GLU A 136 -12.90 17.42 -14.91
CA GLU A 136 -12.54 16.54 -16.03
C GLU A 136 -11.34 17.09 -16.82
N GLU A 137 -11.28 18.40 -17.03
CA GLU A 137 -10.20 19.06 -17.77
C GLU A 137 -9.40 20.06 -16.91
N VAL A 138 -8.13 20.26 -17.28
CA VAL A 138 -7.25 21.21 -16.61
C VAL A 138 -7.84 22.62 -16.63
N GLY A 139 -8.16 23.13 -15.45
CA GLY A 139 -8.66 24.50 -15.26
C GLY A 139 -10.17 24.65 -15.43
N GLU A 140 -10.90 23.56 -15.65
CA GLU A 140 -12.35 23.56 -15.53
C GLU A 140 -12.79 23.82 -14.09
N ARG A 141 -13.75 24.74 -13.92
CA ARG A 141 -14.23 25.17 -12.59
C ARG A 141 -15.74 25.17 -12.45
N ASP A 142 -16.46 24.97 -13.54
CA ASP A 142 -17.93 24.97 -13.55
C ASP A 142 -18.51 23.55 -13.53
N ASP A 143 -17.66 22.54 -13.36
CA ASP A 143 -18.02 21.14 -13.23
C ASP A 143 -18.93 20.90 -12.01
N PRO A 144 -20.12 20.28 -12.16
CA PRO A 144 -21.00 19.95 -11.05
C PRO A 144 -20.35 19.08 -9.98
N CYS A 145 -19.49 18.13 -10.35
CA CYS A 145 -18.81 17.22 -9.45
C CYS A 145 -17.74 17.91 -8.61
N LEU A 146 -17.14 18.98 -9.14
CA LEU A 146 -16.26 19.87 -8.40
C LEU A 146 -17.00 20.72 -7.36
N ARG A 147 -18.25 21.10 -7.67
CA ARG A 147 -19.00 22.14 -6.94
C ARG A 147 -20.06 21.62 -5.97
N ALA A 148 -20.43 20.34 -6.07
CA ALA A 148 -21.40 19.73 -5.18
C ALA A 148 -20.91 19.75 -3.73
N ASP A 149 -21.72 20.30 -2.81
CA ASP A 149 -21.39 20.38 -1.39
C ASP A 149 -21.33 18.98 -0.73
N GLU A 150 -22.10 18.02 -1.27
CA GLU A 150 -22.14 16.62 -0.87
C GLU A 150 -21.91 15.72 -2.09
N LEU A 151 -21.20 14.63 -1.88
CA LEU A 151 -21.00 13.55 -2.86
C LEU A 151 -21.62 12.26 -2.31
N TRP A 152 -22.25 11.48 -3.19
CA TRP A 152 -22.73 10.13 -2.89
C TRP A 152 -21.78 9.13 -3.50
N ILE A 153 -21.34 8.16 -2.71
CA ILE A 153 -20.36 7.14 -3.06
C ILE A 153 -21.08 5.80 -2.99
N ALA A 154 -21.01 5.01 -4.06
CA ALA A 154 -21.44 3.62 -4.04
C ALA A 154 -20.21 2.73 -4.16
N VAL A 155 -20.11 1.75 -3.27
CA VAL A 155 -19.10 0.70 -3.31
C VAL A 155 -19.83 -0.61 -3.52
N ASP A 156 -19.50 -1.32 -4.59
CA ASP A 156 -20.14 -2.58 -4.91
C ASP A 156 -19.15 -3.73 -4.99
N ARG A 157 -19.62 -4.91 -4.60
CA ARG A 157 -19.00 -6.16 -4.98
C ARG A 157 -19.63 -6.56 -6.31
N GLY A 158 -18.85 -6.42 -7.37
CA GLY A 158 -19.24 -6.69 -8.74
C GLY A 158 -19.40 -8.19 -9.01
N THR A 159 -18.96 -8.66 -10.17
CA THR A 159 -19.06 -10.09 -10.52
C THR A 159 -18.25 -10.93 -9.54
N SER A 160 -18.94 -11.63 -8.64
CA SER A 160 -18.33 -12.47 -7.61
C SER A 160 -18.86 -13.90 -7.67
N SER A 161 -17.97 -14.88 -7.49
CA SER A 161 -18.33 -16.28 -7.25
C SER A 161 -18.18 -16.76 -5.80
N PRO A 162 -17.28 -16.20 -4.97
CA PRO A 162 -17.24 -16.54 -3.56
C PRO A 162 -18.52 -16.13 -2.80
N THR A 163 -18.85 -16.88 -1.74
CA THR A 163 -20.02 -16.61 -0.88
C THR A 163 -19.66 -16.07 0.49
N THR A 164 -18.37 -15.95 0.78
CA THR A 164 -17.82 -15.31 1.98
C THR A 164 -17.86 -13.80 1.81
N PRO A 165 -18.03 -13.02 2.89
CA PRO A 165 -17.88 -11.57 2.83
C PRO A 165 -16.51 -11.17 2.29
N LEU A 166 -16.46 -10.08 1.51
CA LEU A 166 -15.25 -9.45 1.03
C LEU A 166 -14.92 -8.27 1.96
N PRO A 167 -13.88 -8.36 2.81
CA PRO A 167 -13.41 -7.22 3.58
C PRO A 167 -12.89 -6.13 2.63
N VAL A 168 -13.33 -4.89 2.87
CA VAL A 168 -12.87 -3.72 2.12
C VAL A 168 -12.34 -2.63 3.03
N THR A 169 -11.36 -1.89 2.54
CA THR A 169 -10.87 -0.63 3.10
C THR A 169 -11.28 0.49 2.15
N LEU A 170 -12.07 1.44 2.63
CA LEU A 170 -12.47 2.65 1.92
C LEU A 170 -11.62 3.82 2.40
N ARG A 171 -11.03 4.57 1.47
CA ARG A 171 -10.25 5.79 1.77
C ARG A 171 -10.83 6.99 1.03
N VAL A 172 -11.04 8.07 1.77
CA VAL A 172 -11.53 9.35 1.25
C VAL A 172 -10.50 10.43 1.55
N VAL A 173 -10.00 11.10 0.52
CA VAL A 173 -9.05 12.22 0.61
C VAL A 173 -9.62 13.42 -0.12
N GLU A 174 -9.57 14.60 0.49
CA GLU A 174 -9.97 15.85 -0.16
C GLU A 174 -8.74 16.75 -0.41
N GLU A 175 -8.49 17.10 -1.66
CA GLU A 175 -7.41 17.98 -2.09
C GLU A 175 -7.93 19.40 -2.31
N ALA A 176 -7.28 20.40 -1.71
CA ALA A 176 -7.61 21.80 -1.92
C ALA A 176 -7.50 22.21 -3.40
N PRO A 177 -8.30 23.19 -3.87
CA PRO A 177 -8.24 23.64 -5.26
C PRO A 177 -6.84 24.12 -5.66
N VAL A 178 -6.40 23.77 -6.86
CA VAL A 178 -5.18 24.34 -7.44
C VAL A 178 -5.45 25.76 -7.95
N VAL A 179 -4.55 26.68 -7.60
CA VAL A 179 -4.56 28.08 -8.04
C VAL A 179 -3.33 28.40 -8.87
N GLY A 180 -3.35 29.58 -9.51
CA GLY A 180 -2.27 30.02 -10.36
C GLY A 180 -2.34 29.42 -11.77
N SER A 181 -1.23 29.54 -12.50
CA SER A 181 -1.09 29.08 -13.87
C SER A 181 -0.73 27.59 -13.88
N THR A 182 -1.63 26.74 -14.37
CA THR A 182 -1.33 25.32 -14.62
C THR A 182 -0.45 25.12 -15.85
N ALA A 183 -0.29 26.14 -16.70
CA ALA A 183 0.54 26.09 -17.90
C ALA A 183 2.05 25.99 -17.60
N ASP A 184 2.46 26.33 -16.38
CA ASP A 184 3.85 26.25 -15.92
C ASP A 184 4.16 24.91 -15.23
N LEU A 185 3.15 24.04 -15.04
CA LEU A 185 3.36 22.71 -14.44
C LEU A 185 4.01 21.76 -15.45
N PRO A 186 4.85 20.81 -14.98
CA PRO A 186 5.42 19.80 -15.87
C PRO A 186 4.32 18.99 -16.56
N VAL A 187 4.31 19.03 -17.89
CA VAL A 187 3.39 18.22 -18.69
C VAL A 187 3.77 16.74 -18.62
N PRO A 188 2.81 15.80 -18.58
CA PRO A 188 3.09 14.38 -18.73
C PRO A 188 3.83 14.11 -20.05
N PRO A 189 4.73 13.12 -20.10
CA PRO A 189 5.41 12.80 -21.35
C PRO A 189 4.39 12.24 -22.38
N GLU A 190 4.60 12.55 -23.66
CA GLU A 190 3.76 11.98 -24.74
C GLU A 190 3.96 10.47 -24.90
N ASP A 191 5.15 9.98 -24.55
CA ASP A 191 5.52 8.57 -24.57
C ASP A 191 5.80 8.08 -23.14
N ALA A 192 5.43 6.83 -22.86
CA ALA A 192 5.78 6.14 -21.63
C ALA A 192 7.30 6.28 -21.33
N PRO A 193 7.70 6.74 -20.13
CA PRO A 193 9.11 6.84 -19.78
C PRO A 193 9.77 5.47 -19.85
N ARG A 194 11.01 5.43 -20.36
CA ARG A 194 11.77 4.18 -20.38
C ARG A 194 12.14 3.75 -18.97
N LEU A 195 11.83 2.51 -18.62
CA LEU A 195 12.20 1.96 -17.33
C LEU A 195 13.73 1.92 -17.21
N ARG A 196 14.28 2.61 -16.21
CA ARG A 196 15.67 2.43 -15.81
C ARG A 196 15.74 1.36 -14.74
N VAL A 197 15.67 0.10 -15.17
CA VAL A 197 15.75 -1.05 -14.27
C VAL A 197 17.02 -0.96 -13.43
N PRO A 198 16.92 -0.95 -12.09
CA PRO A 198 18.09 -0.99 -11.22
C PRO A 198 19.02 -2.15 -11.57
N ALA A 199 20.33 -1.93 -11.43
CA ALA A 199 21.29 -2.99 -11.70
C ALA A 199 21.09 -4.16 -10.73
N ARG A 200 21.21 -5.39 -11.23
CA ARG A 200 21.21 -6.58 -10.41
C ARG A 200 22.29 -6.49 -9.34
N THR A 201 21.91 -6.71 -8.09
CA THR A 201 22.80 -6.81 -6.94
C THR A 201 23.11 -8.26 -6.61
N ASP A 202 24.25 -8.47 -5.95
CA ASP A 202 24.60 -9.78 -5.42
C ASP A 202 23.64 -10.10 -4.26
N ALA A 203 22.88 -11.19 -4.37
CA ALA A 203 21.94 -11.62 -3.34
C ALA A 203 22.59 -11.80 -1.97
N SER A 204 23.89 -12.14 -1.93
CA SER A 204 24.64 -12.27 -0.67
C SER A 204 24.95 -10.94 0.03
N ALA A 205 24.74 -9.82 -0.66
CA ALA A 205 24.93 -8.46 -0.14
C ALA A 205 23.60 -7.75 0.16
N ALA A 206 22.46 -8.40 -0.06
CA ALA A 206 21.15 -7.84 0.21
C ALA A 206 20.84 -7.81 1.72
N GLU A 207 20.22 -6.73 2.17
CA GLU A 207 19.80 -6.57 3.56
C GLU A 207 18.46 -7.30 3.80
N PRO A 208 18.33 -8.11 4.86
CA PRO A 208 17.07 -8.76 5.17
C PRO A 208 16.00 -7.72 5.54
N VAL A 209 14.82 -7.87 4.99
CA VAL A 209 13.64 -7.03 5.28
C VAL A 209 12.41 -7.92 5.35
N GLU A 210 11.48 -7.58 6.23
CA GLU A 210 10.15 -8.18 6.28
C GLU A 210 9.16 -7.15 5.72
N GLY A 211 8.31 -7.55 4.77
CA GLY A 211 7.25 -6.68 4.28
C GLY A 211 6.04 -6.64 5.21
N GLY A 212 5.24 -5.58 5.13
CA GLY A 212 3.97 -5.48 5.85
C GLY A 212 2.92 -6.42 5.27
N LEU A 213 1.93 -6.85 6.05
CA LEU A 213 0.84 -7.72 5.54
C LEU A 213 -0.38 -6.93 5.04
N ARG A 214 -0.36 -5.61 5.20
CA ARG A 214 -1.41 -4.68 4.79
C ARG A 214 -0.81 -3.31 4.46
N PRO A 215 -1.52 -2.44 3.73
CA PRO A 215 -0.98 -1.15 3.31
C PRO A 215 -0.47 -0.28 4.47
N GLY A 216 -1.20 -0.22 5.59
CA GLY A 216 -0.80 0.61 6.73
C GLY A 216 0.41 0.10 7.50
N GLU A 217 0.86 -1.12 7.20
CA GLU A 217 2.06 -1.76 7.75
C GLU A 217 3.19 -1.87 6.73
N ALA A 218 3.02 -1.28 5.54
CA ALA A 218 4.01 -1.35 4.47
C ALA A 218 5.38 -0.91 4.98
N THR A 219 6.40 -1.73 4.71
CA THR A 219 7.75 -1.47 5.21
C THR A 219 8.47 -0.50 4.30
N GLU A 220 8.88 0.64 4.83
CA GLU A 220 9.63 1.66 4.09
C GLU A 220 10.99 1.11 3.64
N VAL A 221 11.32 1.29 2.37
CA VAL A 221 12.58 0.85 1.75
C VAL A 221 13.31 2.01 1.09
N GLU A 222 14.64 2.02 1.20
CA GLU A 222 15.49 3.07 0.68
C GLU A 222 15.92 2.80 -0.77
N ALA A 223 15.86 3.84 -1.61
CA ALA A 223 16.36 3.76 -2.97
C ALA A 223 17.88 3.54 -3.01
N GLY A 224 18.33 2.63 -3.87
CA GLY A 224 19.73 2.25 -4.05
C GLY A 224 20.18 1.11 -3.11
N THR A 225 19.35 0.71 -2.15
CA THR A 225 19.60 -0.43 -1.27
C THR A 225 19.02 -1.71 -1.87
N SER A 226 19.74 -2.81 -1.70
CA SER A 226 19.27 -4.14 -2.08
C SER A 226 18.71 -4.85 -0.87
N TYR A 227 17.56 -5.47 -1.04
CA TYR A 227 16.85 -6.15 0.02
C TYR A 227 16.61 -7.62 -0.30
N ALA A 228 16.48 -8.45 0.73
CA ALA A 228 16.10 -9.85 0.65
C ALA A 228 14.90 -10.10 1.56
N THR A 229 13.91 -10.82 1.06
CA THR A 229 12.69 -11.21 1.78
C THR A 229 12.31 -12.64 1.40
N GLU A 230 11.53 -13.30 2.25
CA GLU A 230 10.87 -14.56 1.92
C GLU A 230 9.36 -14.31 1.94
N VAL A 231 8.63 -14.83 0.95
CA VAL A 231 7.17 -14.67 0.84
C VAL A 231 6.55 -16.05 0.69
N ASP A 232 5.69 -16.41 1.63
CA ASP A 232 4.97 -17.67 1.60
C ASP A 232 3.92 -17.67 0.48
N GLU A 233 3.69 -18.85 -0.12
CA GLU A 233 2.59 -19.01 -1.06
C GLU A 233 1.23 -18.66 -0.44
N GLY A 234 0.43 -17.88 -1.16
CA GLY A 234 -0.84 -17.32 -0.69
C GLY A 234 -0.69 -16.05 0.13
N VAL A 235 0.54 -15.52 0.27
CA VAL A 235 0.82 -14.28 1.00
C VAL A 235 1.17 -13.16 0.03
N GLN A 236 0.66 -11.97 0.35
CA GLN A 236 1.04 -10.71 -0.25
C GLN A 236 1.74 -9.85 0.82
N VAL A 237 2.90 -9.30 0.47
CA VAL A 237 3.64 -8.38 1.35
C VAL A 237 3.76 -6.99 0.72
N TRP A 238 3.80 -5.96 1.56
CA TRP A 238 3.74 -4.55 1.18
C TRP A 238 5.03 -3.81 1.58
N PHE A 239 5.56 -3.02 0.66
CA PHE A 239 6.68 -2.13 0.85
C PHE A 239 6.31 -0.70 0.46
N ALA A 240 6.95 0.28 1.09
CA ALA A 240 6.66 1.70 0.92
C ALA A 240 7.89 2.46 0.39
N VAL A 241 7.65 3.41 -0.51
CA VAL A 241 8.64 4.30 -1.11
C VAL A 241 8.09 5.73 -1.07
N PRO A 242 8.60 6.60 -0.19
CA PRO A 242 8.16 7.99 -0.14
C PRO A 242 8.62 8.73 -1.41
N LEU A 243 7.70 9.42 -2.06
CA LEU A 243 7.95 10.25 -3.24
C LEU A 243 7.34 11.63 -3.05
N THR A 244 8.08 12.66 -3.47
CA THR A 244 7.52 14.00 -3.64
C THR A 244 7.27 14.33 -5.11
N TRP A 245 6.71 15.51 -5.37
CA TRP A 245 6.50 16.01 -6.73
C TRP A 245 7.77 15.91 -7.58
N GLY A 246 7.65 15.41 -8.80
CA GLY A 246 8.75 15.30 -9.77
C GLY A 246 9.66 14.09 -9.57
N GLU A 247 9.50 13.33 -8.48
CA GLU A 247 10.18 12.05 -8.26
C GLU A 247 9.33 10.87 -8.74
N GLY A 248 9.98 9.76 -9.07
CA GLY A 248 9.35 8.47 -9.33
C GLY A 248 10.22 7.34 -8.77
N PHE A 249 9.79 6.09 -8.90
CA PHE A 249 10.64 4.95 -8.55
C PHE A 249 10.54 3.83 -9.57
N THR A 250 11.48 2.90 -9.48
CA THR A 250 11.55 1.66 -10.22
C THR A 250 11.92 0.57 -9.24
N VAL A 251 11.38 -0.62 -9.42
CA VAL A 251 11.70 -1.77 -8.59
C VAL A 251 12.09 -2.91 -9.52
N ARG A 252 13.15 -3.61 -9.15
CA ARG A 252 13.57 -4.86 -9.78
C ARG A 252 13.47 -5.94 -8.71
N VAL A 253 12.80 -7.04 -9.04
CA VAL A 253 12.72 -8.23 -8.20
C VAL A 253 13.38 -9.38 -8.95
N ASP A 254 14.37 -9.97 -8.30
CA ASP A 254 15.08 -11.16 -8.77
C ASP A 254 14.53 -12.39 -8.04
N VAL A 255 13.97 -13.31 -8.81
CA VAL A 255 13.45 -14.61 -8.35
C VAL A 255 14.52 -15.66 -8.63
N PRO A 256 15.14 -16.29 -7.61
CA PRO A 256 16.16 -17.29 -7.82
C PRO A 256 15.57 -18.57 -8.41
N ALA A 257 16.43 -19.43 -8.95
CA ALA A 257 16.04 -20.79 -9.30
C ALA A 257 15.76 -21.57 -8.00
N ALA A 258 14.65 -22.28 -7.98
CA ALA A 258 14.31 -23.22 -6.92
C ALA A 258 15.30 -24.38 -6.86
N ASP A 259 15.46 -24.97 -5.67
CA ASP A 259 16.32 -26.14 -5.54
C ASP A 259 15.68 -27.38 -6.19
N ALA A 260 16.47 -28.45 -6.35
CA ALA A 260 15.99 -29.64 -7.05
C ALA A 260 14.79 -30.33 -6.36
N ALA A 261 14.68 -30.20 -5.03
CA ALA A 261 13.57 -30.78 -4.27
C ALA A 261 12.30 -29.94 -4.44
N ASP A 262 12.43 -28.61 -4.37
CA ASP A 262 11.34 -27.67 -4.62
C ASP A 262 10.81 -27.79 -6.06
N VAL A 263 11.69 -27.90 -7.06
CA VAL A 263 11.28 -28.11 -8.46
C VAL A 263 10.49 -29.42 -8.63
N GLU A 264 10.89 -30.49 -7.96
CA GLU A 264 10.16 -31.76 -7.99
C GLU A 264 8.76 -31.62 -7.33
N ALA A 265 8.66 -30.84 -6.25
CA ALA A 265 7.40 -30.59 -5.55
C ALA A 265 6.45 -29.65 -6.31
N LEU A 266 6.98 -28.61 -6.94
CA LEU A 266 6.23 -27.61 -7.71
C LEU A 266 5.69 -28.17 -9.04
N GLY A 267 6.36 -29.17 -9.62
CA GLY A 267 5.96 -29.75 -10.89
C GLY A 267 6.25 -28.84 -12.09
N TYR A 268 5.35 -28.85 -13.09
CA TYR A 268 5.60 -28.15 -14.37
C TYR A 268 5.39 -26.63 -14.30
N LEU A 269 4.50 -26.17 -13.42
CA LEU A 269 4.18 -24.76 -13.24
C LEU A 269 4.62 -24.40 -11.81
N GLY A 270 5.75 -23.71 -11.70
CA GLY A 270 6.24 -23.18 -10.42
C GLY A 270 5.24 -22.23 -9.75
N ALA A 271 5.55 -21.79 -8.53
CA ALA A 271 4.71 -20.79 -7.84
C ALA A 271 4.77 -19.46 -8.59
N THR A 272 3.62 -18.86 -8.92
CA THR A 272 3.58 -17.54 -9.56
C THR A 272 3.97 -16.47 -8.54
N VAL A 273 4.81 -15.53 -8.97
CA VAL A 273 5.25 -14.36 -8.21
C VAL A 273 4.85 -13.13 -9.02
N ASP A 274 4.02 -12.28 -8.42
CA ASP A 274 3.52 -11.04 -9.02
C ASP A 274 4.09 -9.81 -8.30
N LEU A 275 4.29 -8.75 -9.07
CA LEU A 275 4.67 -7.42 -8.62
C LEU A 275 3.59 -6.41 -9.06
N ASP A 276 3.05 -5.68 -8.09
CA ASP A 276 2.14 -4.56 -8.36
C ASP A 276 2.66 -3.27 -7.73
N LEU A 277 2.37 -2.14 -8.37
CA LEU A 277 2.62 -0.82 -7.81
C LEU A 277 1.37 -0.34 -7.08
N VAL A 278 1.57 0.49 -6.06
CA VAL A 278 0.51 1.04 -5.24
C VAL A 278 0.72 2.54 -5.14
N GLU A 279 -0.28 3.34 -5.44
CA GLU A 279 -0.20 4.79 -5.29
C GLU A 279 -0.66 5.23 -3.88
N PRO A 280 -0.35 6.48 -3.49
CA PRO A 280 -0.96 7.08 -2.33
C PRO A 280 -2.48 6.93 -2.39
N ALA A 281 -3.11 6.69 -1.25
CA ALA A 281 -4.53 6.27 -1.13
C ALA A 281 -4.85 4.81 -1.48
N GLY A 282 -3.92 4.04 -2.04
CA GLY A 282 -3.98 2.56 -2.06
C GLY A 282 -4.48 1.93 -3.35
N LEU A 283 -4.59 2.68 -4.46
CA LEU A 283 -4.89 2.10 -5.77
C LEU A 283 -3.65 1.33 -6.27
N GLN A 284 -3.87 0.09 -6.66
CA GLN A 284 -2.93 -0.75 -7.37
C GLN A 284 -3.01 -0.46 -8.86
N PHE A 285 -1.84 -0.34 -9.47
CA PHE A 285 -1.72 -0.06 -10.89
C PHE A 285 -0.49 -0.76 -11.46
N GLN A 286 -0.45 -0.85 -12.79
CA GLN A 286 0.72 -1.30 -13.52
C GLN A 286 1.51 -0.09 -14.01
N GLY A 287 2.82 -0.11 -13.84
CA GLY A 287 3.64 1.01 -14.27
C GLY A 287 3.57 1.23 -15.79
N GLU A 288 3.31 2.48 -16.17
CA GLU A 288 3.32 2.91 -17.57
C GLU A 288 4.74 3.18 -18.06
N VAL A 289 5.61 2.19 -17.94
CA VAL A 289 7.00 2.28 -18.32
C VAL A 289 7.28 1.44 -19.57
N ALA A 290 7.93 2.06 -20.55
CA ALA A 290 8.29 1.38 -21.78
C ALA A 290 9.33 0.28 -21.52
N GLU A 291 9.18 -0.86 -22.19
CA GLU A 291 10.11 -2.01 -22.14
C GLU A 291 10.22 -2.68 -20.77
N ALA A 292 9.21 -2.53 -19.90
CA ALA A 292 9.13 -3.31 -18.68
C ALA A 292 9.12 -4.82 -19.01
N PRO A 293 9.91 -5.65 -18.29
CA PRO A 293 9.71 -7.10 -18.31
C PRO A 293 8.30 -7.44 -17.77
N ASP A 294 7.89 -8.70 -17.90
CA ASP A 294 6.64 -9.18 -17.32
C ASP A 294 6.53 -8.79 -15.83
N THR A 295 5.35 -8.37 -15.37
CA THR A 295 5.07 -8.04 -13.96
C THR A 295 4.81 -9.28 -13.11
N GLY A 296 4.78 -10.46 -13.74
CA GLY A 296 4.66 -11.76 -13.10
C GLY A 296 5.65 -12.78 -13.67
N THR A 297 6.11 -13.71 -12.84
CA THR A 297 7.00 -14.82 -13.23
C THR A 297 6.71 -16.06 -12.39
N SER A 298 7.32 -17.20 -12.69
CA SER A 298 7.30 -18.37 -11.81
C SER A 298 8.60 -18.55 -11.02
N TYR A 299 8.50 -18.97 -9.77
CA TYR A 299 9.57 -19.57 -8.99
C TYR A 299 9.67 -21.05 -9.35
N GLY A 300 10.77 -21.46 -9.99
CA GLY A 300 10.92 -22.81 -10.52
C GLY A 300 12.36 -23.11 -10.94
N ALA A 301 12.54 -23.99 -11.93
CA ALA A 301 13.86 -24.51 -12.29
C ALA A 301 14.86 -23.46 -12.83
N GLU A 302 14.35 -22.32 -13.29
CA GLU A 302 15.15 -21.23 -13.85
C GLU A 302 14.96 -19.96 -13.01
N ALA A 303 16.06 -19.21 -12.82
CA ALA A 303 15.98 -17.90 -12.19
C ALA A 303 15.35 -16.90 -13.15
N SER A 304 14.56 -15.98 -12.62
CA SER A 304 13.84 -14.98 -13.39
C SER A 304 13.95 -13.58 -12.77
N THR A 305 13.44 -12.58 -13.48
CA THR A 305 13.39 -11.20 -13.03
C THR A 305 12.08 -10.57 -13.49
N ILE A 306 11.41 -9.88 -12.56
CA ILE A 306 10.32 -8.96 -12.86
C ILE A 306 10.75 -7.55 -12.44
N ALA A 307 10.22 -6.52 -13.09
CA ALA A 307 10.53 -5.14 -12.77
C ALA A 307 9.42 -4.23 -13.25
N ASP A 308 9.16 -3.19 -12.47
CA ASP A 308 8.16 -2.18 -12.81
C ASP A 308 8.61 -0.81 -12.26
N GLY A 309 7.86 0.25 -12.55
CA GLY A 309 8.13 1.57 -12.01
C GLY A 309 7.10 2.62 -12.35
N THR A 310 7.17 3.74 -11.65
CA THR A 310 6.25 4.85 -11.80
C THR A 310 6.83 5.94 -12.71
N SER A 311 5.93 6.61 -13.42
CA SER A 311 6.21 7.94 -13.95
C SER A 311 6.50 8.93 -12.80
N PRO A 312 7.27 10.00 -13.03
CA PRO A 312 7.43 11.05 -12.03
C PRO A 312 6.08 11.62 -11.60
N VAL A 313 5.90 11.84 -10.31
CA VAL A 313 4.67 12.38 -9.71
C VAL A 313 4.41 13.78 -10.25
N ARG A 314 3.29 13.99 -10.93
CA ARG A 314 2.91 15.29 -11.51
C ARG A 314 1.42 15.50 -11.38
N TYR A 315 1.02 16.73 -11.06
CA TYR A 315 -0.40 17.07 -10.94
C TYR A 315 -1.17 16.78 -12.23
N LEU A 316 -0.54 17.06 -13.38
CA LEU A 316 -1.17 16.88 -14.68
C LEU A 316 -1.31 15.41 -15.14
N ASN A 317 -0.73 14.44 -14.41
CA ASN A 317 -0.82 13.02 -14.75
C ASN A 317 -2.27 12.51 -14.71
N ARG A 318 -3.09 12.98 -13.76
CA ARG A 318 -4.50 12.58 -13.62
C ARG A 318 -5.38 12.89 -14.85
N PHE A 319 -5.01 13.91 -15.64
CA PHE A 319 -5.75 14.29 -16.85
C PHE A 319 -5.24 13.58 -18.11
N ALA A 320 -4.15 12.82 -17.97
CA ALA A 320 -3.49 12.13 -19.06
C ALA A 320 -3.54 10.60 -18.91
N GLY A 321 -4.31 10.10 -17.93
CA GLY A 321 -4.46 8.67 -17.65
C GLY A 321 -3.24 8.04 -16.96
N TYR A 322 -2.43 8.85 -16.27
CA TYR A 322 -1.29 8.37 -15.49
C TYR A 322 -1.60 8.34 -13.99
N ASP A 323 -1.31 7.22 -13.32
CA ASP A 323 -1.65 7.02 -11.90
C ASP A 323 -0.77 7.80 -10.92
N ALA A 324 0.46 8.19 -11.31
CA ALA A 324 1.37 8.91 -10.43
C ALA A 324 0.99 10.41 -10.27
N ALA A 325 -0.13 10.71 -9.61
CA ALA A 325 -0.72 12.06 -9.59
C ALA A 325 -0.67 12.79 -8.23
N TYR A 326 -0.24 12.11 -7.16
CA TYR A 326 -0.27 12.63 -5.79
C TYR A 326 1.09 12.44 -5.09
N PRO A 327 1.62 13.43 -4.35
CA PRO A 327 2.83 13.24 -3.57
C PRO A 327 2.53 12.39 -2.32
N GLY A 328 3.49 11.59 -1.88
CA GLY A 328 3.45 10.86 -0.62
C GLY A 328 3.96 9.43 -0.69
N THR A 329 3.32 8.54 0.07
CA THR A 329 3.77 7.15 0.22
C THR A 329 3.23 6.30 -0.92
N TYR A 330 4.06 6.08 -1.92
CA TYR A 330 3.83 5.01 -2.90
C TYR A 330 4.25 3.67 -2.29
N GLY A 331 3.79 2.58 -2.86
CA GLY A 331 4.21 1.24 -2.48
C GLY A 331 4.37 0.32 -3.67
N PHE A 332 4.83 -0.89 -3.36
CA PHE A 332 4.71 -2.04 -4.24
C PHE A 332 4.43 -3.28 -3.41
N THR A 333 3.78 -4.26 -4.03
CA THR A 333 3.46 -5.53 -3.40
C THR A 333 4.18 -6.67 -4.09
N LEU A 334 4.63 -7.65 -3.29
CA LEU A 334 5.09 -8.94 -3.80
C LEU A 334 4.07 -9.98 -3.35
N THR A 335 3.45 -10.63 -4.33
CA THR A 335 2.43 -11.64 -4.09
C THR A 335 2.92 -12.97 -4.62
N VAL A 336 2.76 -14.04 -3.84
CA VAL A 336 3.02 -15.40 -4.30
C VAL A 336 1.70 -16.14 -4.35
N ALA A 337 1.37 -16.74 -5.49
CA ALA A 337 0.13 -17.49 -5.68
C ALA A 337 -0.02 -18.62 -4.63
N PRO A 338 -1.25 -18.97 -4.23
CA PRO A 338 -1.48 -20.01 -3.24
C PRO A 338 -1.02 -21.37 -3.73
N ALA A 339 -0.55 -22.20 -2.79
CA ALA A 339 -0.26 -23.60 -3.07
C ALA A 339 -1.55 -24.37 -3.38
N PRO A 340 -1.53 -25.33 -4.32
CA PRO A 340 -2.64 -26.25 -4.51
C PRO A 340 -2.79 -27.16 -3.29
N ASP A 341 -4.02 -27.61 -3.04
CA ASP A 341 -4.40 -28.43 -1.87
C ASP A 341 -3.61 -29.73 -1.69
N ASP A 342 -2.95 -30.22 -2.75
CA ASP A 342 -2.23 -31.49 -2.76
C ASP A 342 -0.75 -31.38 -2.33
N ARG A 343 -0.28 -30.17 -1.99
CA ARG A 343 1.06 -29.96 -1.44
C ARG A 343 1.10 -28.92 -0.33
N GLU A 344 2.19 -28.95 0.43
CA GLU A 344 2.48 -27.90 1.41
C GLU A 344 2.92 -26.61 0.70
N ALA A 345 2.56 -25.47 1.31
CA ALA A 345 3.01 -24.16 0.87
C ALA A 345 4.52 -24.00 1.06
N LEU A 346 5.16 -23.36 0.09
CA LEU A 346 6.58 -23.03 0.09
C LEU A 346 6.79 -21.55 0.42
N SER A 347 7.95 -21.26 1.03
CA SER A 347 8.44 -19.90 1.18
C SER A 347 9.34 -19.57 -0.02
N VAL A 348 8.97 -18.56 -0.81
CA VAL A 348 9.72 -18.14 -1.99
C VAL A 348 10.75 -17.08 -1.60
N PRO A 349 12.06 -17.33 -1.72
CA PRO A 349 13.07 -16.32 -1.44
C PRO A 349 13.16 -15.32 -2.58
N LEU A 350 13.09 -14.03 -2.27
CA LEU A 350 13.12 -12.93 -3.24
C LEU A 350 14.22 -11.94 -2.86
N THR A 351 14.83 -11.33 -3.88
CA THR A 351 15.70 -10.16 -3.69
C THR A 351 15.20 -9.02 -4.54
N PHE A 352 15.24 -7.79 -4.03
CA PHE A 352 14.79 -6.63 -4.79
C PHE A 352 15.65 -5.40 -4.57
N VAL A 353 15.61 -4.48 -5.53
CA VAL A 353 16.27 -3.18 -5.48
C VAL A 353 15.28 -2.12 -5.94
N VAL A 354 15.19 -1.03 -5.18
CA VAL A 354 14.42 0.16 -5.57
C VAL A 354 15.38 1.21 -6.12
N GLY A 355 15.08 1.77 -7.29
CA GLY A 355 15.78 2.92 -7.86
C GLY A 355 14.87 4.14 -7.89
N ARG A 356 15.35 5.29 -7.44
CA ARG A 356 14.63 6.56 -7.56
C ARG A 356 14.89 7.21 -8.92
N THR A 357 13.86 7.80 -9.50
CA THR A 357 13.89 8.53 -10.78
C THR A 357 13.37 9.96 -10.59
N GLY A 358 13.66 10.83 -11.55
CA GLY A 358 13.22 12.23 -11.49
C GLY A 358 14.00 13.09 -10.49
N GLU A 359 13.56 14.33 -10.33
CA GLU A 359 14.10 15.31 -9.38
C GLU A 359 12.93 16.04 -8.73
N ALA A 360 13.04 16.33 -7.43
CA ALA A 360 12.00 17.03 -6.69
C ALA A 360 11.67 18.40 -7.31
N GLY A 361 10.39 18.62 -7.62
CA GLY A 361 9.89 19.86 -8.20
C GLY A 361 8.56 19.70 -8.95
N GLY A 362 8.00 20.82 -9.42
CA GLY A 362 6.77 20.80 -10.21
C GLY A 362 5.47 20.69 -9.40
N ALA A 363 5.53 20.98 -8.10
CA ALA A 363 4.35 21.06 -7.24
C ALA A 363 3.36 22.12 -7.74
N PRO A 364 2.04 21.86 -7.72
CA PRO A 364 1.03 22.87 -7.97
C PRO A 364 0.99 23.91 -6.83
N GLN A 365 0.34 25.03 -7.10
CA GLN A 365 0.09 26.06 -6.09
C GLN A 365 -1.30 25.89 -5.51
N PHE A 366 -1.41 26.05 -4.20
CA PHE A 366 -2.67 26.00 -3.46
C PHE A 366 -2.99 27.38 -2.86
N PRO A 367 -4.27 27.71 -2.60
CA PRO A 367 -4.62 29.00 -2.03
C PRO A 367 -4.10 29.13 -0.60
N GLU A 368 -3.75 30.35 -0.18
CA GLU A 368 -3.39 30.61 1.23
C GLU A 368 -4.56 30.36 2.21
N VAL A 369 -5.79 30.42 1.71
CA VAL A 369 -7.02 30.15 2.44
C VAL A 369 -7.99 29.40 1.53
N ALA A 370 -8.39 28.21 1.95
CA ALA A 370 -9.51 27.51 1.33
C ALA A 370 -10.85 28.04 1.91
N GLY A 371 -11.78 28.40 1.03
CA GLY A 371 -13.16 28.71 1.43
C GLY A 371 -13.95 27.43 1.69
N GLY A 372 -15.03 27.51 2.46
CA GLY A 372 -15.96 26.39 2.62
C GLY A 372 -17.04 26.40 1.52
N PRO A 373 -17.73 25.27 1.29
CA PRO A 373 -18.81 25.18 0.30
C PRO A 373 -19.91 26.23 0.54
N GLY A 374 -20.61 26.63 -0.51
CA GLY A 374 -21.63 27.69 -0.44
C GLY A 374 -21.13 29.08 -0.01
N GLY A 375 -19.81 29.33 -0.03
CA GLY A 375 -19.21 30.60 0.41
C GLY A 375 -19.10 30.72 1.94
N THR A 376 -19.14 29.60 2.66
CA THR A 376 -18.93 29.55 4.10
C THR A 376 -17.44 29.70 4.46
N ALA A 377 -17.15 29.84 5.75
CA ALA A 377 -15.77 29.83 6.22
C ALA A 377 -15.19 28.43 6.07
N GLY A 378 -14.02 28.31 5.45
CA GLY A 378 -13.33 27.03 5.31
C GLY A 378 -12.67 26.55 6.60
N PRO A 379 -12.00 25.38 6.55
CA PRO A 379 -11.44 24.73 7.72
C PRO A 379 -10.29 25.55 8.33
N THR A 380 -10.34 25.77 9.65
CA THR A 380 -9.33 26.57 10.36
C THR A 380 -7.95 25.91 10.47
N SER A 381 -7.87 24.60 10.25
CA SER A 381 -6.63 23.82 10.28
C SER A 381 -5.90 23.79 8.94
N TYR A 382 -6.51 24.29 7.87
CA TYR A 382 -5.93 24.32 6.54
C TYR A 382 -4.70 25.23 6.45
N ASP A 383 -3.73 24.79 5.63
CA ASP A 383 -2.54 25.55 5.25
C ASP A 383 -2.15 25.13 3.81
N ALA A 384 -1.67 26.08 3.01
CA ALA A 384 -1.27 25.82 1.62
C ALA A 384 -0.14 24.79 1.49
N SER A 385 0.68 24.59 2.54
CA SER A 385 1.72 23.56 2.60
C SER A 385 1.20 22.17 2.98
N THR A 386 -0.06 22.06 3.42
CA THR A 386 -0.73 20.80 3.72
C THR A 386 -2.10 20.75 3.03
N PRO A 387 -2.14 20.61 1.70
CA PRO A 387 -3.36 20.80 0.92
C PRO A 387 -4.31 19.60 0.95
N TYR A 388 -3.89 18.46 1.50
CA TYR A 388 -4.67 17.23 1.53
C TYR A 388 -5.34 17.04 2.88
N LEU A 389 -6.67 17.01 2.93
CA LEU A 389 -7.43 16.50 4.06
C LEU A 389 -7.45 14.97 3.98
N VAL A 390 -6.75 14.31 4.90
CA VAL A 390 -6.56 12.84 4.91
C VAL A 390 -7.24 12.16 6.10
N GLY A 391 -7.91 12.94 6.94
CA GLY A 391 -8.58 12.54 8.18
C GLY A 391 -9.51 13.66 8.66
N ASP A 392 -10.40 13.39 9.62
CA ASP A 392 -11.31 14.40 10.17
C ASP A 392 -10.55 15.62 10.75
N GLY A 393 -10.56 16.73 10.00
CA GLY A 393 -9.83 17.96 10.30
C GLY A 393 -8.30 17.85 10.21
N VAL A 394 -7.75 16.73 9.72
CA VAL A 394 -6.31 16.45 9.63
C VAL A 394 -5.80 16.71 8.22
N PHE A 395 -4.97 17.75 8.08
CA PHE A 395 -4.32 18.12 6.84
C PHE A 395 -2.86 17.63 6.77
N ALA A 396 -2.43 17.21 5.59
CA ALA A 396 -1.09 16.72 5.30
C ALA A 396 -0.52 17.31 4.00
N ALA A 397 0.80 17.36 3.90
CA ALA A 397 1.53 17.78 2.70
C ALA A 397 1.51 16.70 1.60
N GLU A 398 1.28 15.46 2.02
CA GLU A 398 1.45 14.23 1.26
C GLU A 398 0.34 13.25 1.64
N VAL A 399 -0.03 12.37 0.71
CA VAL A 399 -1.03 11.32 0.92
C VAL A 399 -0.29 10.01 1.28
N GLY A 400 -0.69 9.37 2.38
CA GLY A 400 -0.13 8.07 2.79
C GLY A 400 -0.88 6.87 2.22
N LEU A 401 -0.38 5.66 2.48
CA LEU A 401 -1.12 4.43 2.22
C LEU A 401 -2.29 4.27 3.22
N PRO A 402 -3.39 3.56 2.86
CA PRO A 402 -4.47 3.24 3.80
C PRO A 402 -3.94 2.73 5.14
N GLY A 403 -4.49 3.21 6.27
CA GLY A 403 -4.05 2.81 7.61
C GLY A 403 -2.77 3.47 8.13
N GLU A 404 -2.00 4.15 7.27
CA GLU A 404 -0.86 4.94 7.71
C GLU A 404 -1.34 6.13 8.57
N SER A 405 -0.76 6.27 9.76
CA SER A 405 -1.09 7.40 10.63
C SER A 405 -0.65 8.70 9.97
N ALA A 406 -1.60 9.58 9.65
CA ALA A 406 -1.31 10.94 9.20
C ALA A 406 -0.51 11.67 10.29
N THR A 407 0.81 11.69 10.17
CA THR A 407 1.64 12.51 11.05
C THR A 407 1.46 13.96 10.61
N ALA A 408 0.88 14.79 11.49
CA ALA A 408 0.74 16.21 11.20
C ALA A 408 2.14 16.80 10.96
N ALA A 409 2.42 17.19 9.71
CA ALA A 409 3.73 17.67 9.26
C ALA A 409 4.15 19.03 9.85
N LYS A 410 3.60 19.44 11.00
CA LYS A 410 3.75 20.79 11.56
C LYS A 410 5.14 21.11 12.14
N ASP A 411 6.06 20.15 12.20
CA ASP A 411 7.41 20.38 12.75
C ASP A 411 8.56 20.33 11.71
N ALA A 412 8.28 20.22 10.41
CA ALA A 412 9.31 20.32 9.36
C ALA A 412 9.69 21.78 9.05
N GLY A 413 10.22 22.48 10.05
CA GLY A 413 10.77 23.82 9.89
C GLY A 413 12.05 23.82 9.04
N ALA A 414 11.97 24.39 7.83
CA ALA A 414 12.94 25.16 7.03
C ALA A 414 14.44 24.78 6.92
N ASP A 415 14.99 23.84 7.68
CA ASP A 415 16.41 23.46 7.62
C ASP A 415 16.56 21.96 7.34
N GLY A 416 16.79 21.67 6.06
CA GLY A 416 17.39 20.45 5.49
C GLY A 416 17.41 19.14 6.29
N ARG A 417 16.66 18.16 5.74
CA ARG A 417 16.72 16.70 5.94
C ARG A 417 16.20 16.13 7.27
N PRO A 418 15.22 15.21 7.17
CA PRO A 418 15.12 14.06 8.05
C PRO A 418 15.28 12.78 7.23
N TRP A 419 16.50 12.22 7.20
CA TRP A 419 16.66 10.78 7.06
C TRP A 419 16.95 10.23 8.45
N GLY A 420 16.07 9.35 8.91
CA GLY A 420 16.31 8.46 10.04
C GLY A 420 16.12 9.06 11.43
N VAL A 421 14.90 8.98 11.96
CA VAL A 421 14.68 8.51 13.34
C VAL A 421 13.37 7.73 13.40
N ALA A 422 13.45 6.42 13.12
CA ALA A 422 12.51 5.47 13.68
C ALA A 422 12.50 5.64 15.21
N LEU A 423 11.37 6.07 15.78
CA LEU A 423 11.20 6.21 17.22
C LEU A 423 11.26 4.83 17.89
N PRO A 424 11.97 4.68 19.03
CA PRO A 424 12.32 3.39 19.58
C PRO A 424 11.20 2.87 20.51
N LEU A 425 10.54 1.79 20.11
CA LEU A 425 9.81 0.90 21.04
C LEU A 425 10.74 0.11 21.99
N ALA A 426 12.05 0.40 22.01
CA ALA A 426 13.05 -0.26 22.86
C ALA A 426 13.15 0.28 24.31
N GLY A 427 12.37 1.30 24.69
CA GLY A 427 12.43 1.92 26.03
C GLY A 427 11.89 1.05 27.18
N ALA A 428 10.95 0.14 26.91
CA ALA A 428 10.35 -0.72 27.94
C ALA A 428 11.25 -1.92 28.33
N SER A 429 12.14 -2.35 27.42
CA SER A 429 13.00 -3.54 27.62
C SER A 429 14.18 -3.27 28.58
N LEU A 430 14.74 -2.06 28.56
CA LEU A 430 15.88 -1.70 29.42
C LEU A 430 15.49 -1.48 30.89
N LEU A 431 14.26 -1.04 31.17
CA LEU A 431 13.75 -0.93 32.55
C LEU A 431 13.53 -2.32 33.18
N SER A 432 13.17 -3.33 32.39
CA SER A 432 13.02 -4.71 32.84
C SER A 432 14.36 -5.37 33.20
N VAL A 433 15.41 -5.11 32.41
CA VAL A 433 16.77 -5.61 32.68
C VAL A 433 17.40 -4.90 33.89
N ALA A 434 17.19 -3.59 34.05
CA ALA A 434 17.65 -2.85 35.22
C ALA A 434 16.92 -3.29 36.51
N GLY A 435 15.61 -3.54 36.44
CA GLY A 435 14.81 -4.08 37.56
C GLY A 435 15.26 -5.50 37.97
N GLY A 436 15.52 -6.37 36.99
CA GLY A 436 16.02 -7.73 37.23
C GLY A 436 17.41 -7.77 37.90
N ALA A 437 18.33 -6.89 37.49
CA ALA A 437 19.67 -6.82 38.07
C ALA A 437 19.67 -6.34 39.53
N VAL A 438 18.76 -5.45 39.91
CA VAL A 438 18.62 -4.95 41.29
C VAL A 438 18.03 -6.02 42.21
N LEU A 439 17.06 -6.81 41.74
CA LEU A 439 16.45 -7.90 42.50
C LEU A 439 17.43 -9.07 42.71
N LEU A 440 18.26 -9.40 41.71
CA LEU A 440 19.32 -10.41 41.84
C LEU A 440 20.42 -9.97 42.84
N ARG A 441 20.81 -8.70 42.84
CA ARG A 441 21.78 -8.17 43.82
C ARG A 441 21.27 -8.16 45.26
N ARG A 442 19.95 -7.99 45.47
CA ARG A 442 19.35 -8.07 46.81
C ARG A 442 19.28 -9.50 47.35
N ARG A 443 19.04 -10.50 46.48
CA ARG A 443 19.04 -11.92 46.87
C ARG A 443 20.42 -12.49 47.14
N ALA A 444 21.48 -11.96 46.54
CA ALA A 444 22.86 -12.40 46.80
C ALA A 444 23.47 -11.84 48.10
N ARG A 445 22.77 -10.93 48.80
CA ARG A 445 23.24 -10.29 50.04
C ARG A 445 22.40 -10.62 51.27
N ALA A 446 21.30 -11.35 51.09
CA ALA A 446 20.55 -12.02 52.16
C ALA A 446 21.00 -13.48 52.18
#